data_AF-A0A521YHA1-F1
#
_entry.id   AF-A0A521YHA1-F1
#
_cell.length_a   1.000
_cell.length_b   1.000
_cell.length_c   1.000
_cell.angle_alpha   90.00
_cell.angle_beta   90.00
_cell.angle_gamma   90.00
#
_symmetry.space_group_name_H-M   'P 1'
#
loop_
_entity.id
_entity.type
_entity.pdbx_description
1 polymer ?
#
loop_
_entity_poly.entity_id
_entity_poly.type
_entity_poly.pdbx_seq_one_letter_code
_entity_poly.pdbx_strand_id
1 'polypeptide(L)'
;MPIGSVLNQFPPAFFLVVHLAAFLAAAYFASRSFNGQKRALGWGFTLYALAEISYMTYHLDWTVFLFAHTISEVLDLAAFALIFVGVTRHVTSPSLTAARQATVG
;
A
#
# COMPACT_ATOMS: atom_id res chain seq x y z
N MET A 1 -24.32 7.43 13.92
CA MET A 1 -24.97 6.13 13.65
C MET A 1 -24.28 5.05 14.50
N PRO A 2 -24.99 4.03 15.01
CA PRO A 2 -24.44 3.10 15.99
C PRO A 2 -23.35 2.15 15.46
N ILE A 3 -23.22 2.01 14.13
CA ILE A 3 -22.11 1.31 13.48
C ILE A 3 -20.96 2.30 13.35
N GLY A 4 -19.86 2.07 14.06
CA GLY A 4 -18.65 2.91 14.04
C GLY A 4 -18.37 3.71 15.32
N SER A 5 -19.27 3.72 16.32
CA SER A 5 -19.02 4.41 17.59
C SER A 5 -17.89 3.80 18.43
N VAL A 6 -17.55 2.54 18.17
CA VAL A 6 -16.45 1.82 18.82
C VAL A 6 -15.10 2.50 18.52
N LEU A 7 -14.90 2.98 17.29
CA LEU A 7 -13.65 3.64 16.90
C LEU A 7 -13.44 4.97 17.64
N ASN A 8 -14.53 5.68 17.94
CA ASN A 8 -14.49 6.93 18.70
C ASN A 8 -14.08 6.75 20.17
N GLN A 9 -13.99 5.51 20.67
CA GLN A 9 -13.56 5.21 22.04
C GLN A 9 -12.04 5.14 22.16
N PHE A 10 -11.31 5.02 21.04
CA PHE A 10 -9.86 4.92 21.06
C PHE A 10 -9.20 6.29 21.09
N PRO A 11 -8.07 6.45 21.82
CA PRO A 11 -7.33 7.70 21.85
C PRO A 11 -6.70 8.00 20.47
N PRO A 12 -6.47 9.27 20.10
CA PRO A 12 -5.81 9.63 18.84
C PRO A 12 -4.47 8.90 18.60
N ALA A 13 -3.70 8.65 19.67
CA ALA A 13 -2.44 7.91 19.61
C ALA A 13 -2.58 6.47 19.09
N PHE A 14 -3.74 5.83 19.29
CA PHE A 14 -4.02 4.50 18.74
C PHE A 14 -3.96 4.52 17.22
N PHE A 15 -4.64 5.50 16.60
CA PHE A 15 -4.64 5.65 15.14
C PHE A 15 -3.24 5.93 14.60
N LEU A 16 -2.46 6.77 15.30
CA LEU A 16 -1.07 7.04 14.93
C LEU A 16 -0.22 5.76 14.91
N VAL A 17 -0.38 4.87 15.90
CA VAL A 17 0.33 3.59 15.96
C VAL A 17 -0.08 2.66 14.81
N VAL A 18 -1.36 2.63 14.45
CA VAL A 18 -1.85 1.83 13.31
C VAL A 18 -1.22 2.30 12.00
N HIS A 19 -1.23 3.63 11.75
CA HIS A 19 -0.60 4.20 10.55
C HIS A 19 0.92 4.00 10.53
N LEU A 20 1.58 4.09 11.69
CA LEU A 20 3.00 3.78 11.80
C LEU A 20 3.30 2.31 11.47
N ALA A 21 2.49 1.37 11.97
CA ALA A 21 2.64 -0.05 11.66
C ALA A 21 2.41 -0.33 10.16
N ALA A 22 1.39 0.28 9.57
CA ALA A 22 1.11 0.20 8.13
C ALA A 22 2.26 0.76 7.29
N PHE A 23 2.78 1.95 7.65
CA PHE A 23 3.97 2.55 7.04
C PHE A 23 5.17 1.61 7.06
N LEU A 24 5.49 1.02 8.21
CA LEU A 24 6.64 0.11 8.35
C LEU A 24 6.46 -1.15 7.51
N ALA A 25 5.26 -1.72 7.48
CA ALA A 25 4.93 -2.88 6.65
C ALA A 25 5.07 -2.53 5.15
N ALA A 26 4.53 -1.39 4.72
CA ALA A 26 4.64 -0.90 3.35
C ALA A 26 6.10 -0.67 2.94
N ALA A 27 6.89 0.00 3.78
CA ALA A 27 8.32 0.22 3.54
C ALA A 27 9.10 -1.10 3.42
N TYR A 28 8.80 -2.08 4.29
CA TYR A 28 9.38 -3.41 4.21
C TYR A 28 9.05 -4.10 2.88
N PHE A 29 7.77 -4.13 2.49
CA PHE A 29 7.35 -4.77 1.23
C PHE A 29 7.85 -4.04 -0.02
N ALA A 30 7.97 -2.71 0.02
CA ALA A 30 8.61 -1.92 -1.03
C ALA A 30 10.07 -2.37 -1.21
N SER A 31 10.84 -2.41 -0.11
CA SER A 31 12.23 -2.89 -0.12
C SER A 31 12.36 -4.30 -0.69
N ARG A 32 11.52 -5.24 -0.23
CA ARG A 32 11.50 -6.62 -0.76
C ARG A 32 11.16 -6.68 -2.23
N SER A 33 10.21 -5.86 -2.69
CA SER A 33 9.77 -5.85 -4.09
C SER A 33 10.84 -5.28 -5.02
N PHE A 34 11.52 -4.21 -4.62
CA PHE A 34 12.64 -3.67 -5.41
C PHE A 34 13.82 -4.64 -5.48
N ASN A 35 14.18 -5.29 -4.36
CA ASN A 35 15.22 -6.32 -4.35
C ASN A 35 14.87 -7.50 -5.26
N GLY A 36 13.58 -7.87 -5.33
CA GLY A 36 13.06 -8.89 -6.24
C GLY A 36 12.78 -8.42 -7.68
N GLN A 37 13.22 -7.23 -8.07
CA GLN A 37 12.97 -6.61 -9.40
C GLN A 37 11.48 -6.46 -9.78
N LYS A 38 10.57 -6.51 -8.79
CA LYS A 38 9.12 -6.34 -8.97
C LYS A 38 8.76 -4.85 -8.91
N ARG A 39 9.19 -4.08 -9.91
CA ARG A 39 9.08 -2.61 -9.93
C ARG A 39 7.68 -2.06 -9.64
N ALA A 40 6.64 -2.64 -10.23
CA ALA A 40 5.26 -2.18 -10.03
C ALA A 40 4.80 -2.34 -8.57
N LEU A 41 5.10 -3.49 -7.95
CA LEU A 41 4.82 -3.73 -6.54
C LEU A 41 5.66 -2.83 -5.64
N GLY A 42 6.94 -2.64 -5.97
CA GLY A 42 7.83 -1.73 -5.25
C GLY A 42 7.25 -0.31 -5.19
N TRP A 43 6.87 0.24 -6.33
CA TRP A 43 6.23 1.57 -6.37
C TRP A 43 4.85 1.60 -5.70
N GLY A 44 4.03 0.56 -5.86
CA GLY A 44 2.74 0.47 -5.16
C GLY A 44 2.90 0.55 -3.64
N PHE A 45 3.81 -0.24 -3.06
CA PHE A 45 4.09 -0.18 -1.62
C PHE A 45 4.77 1.12 -1.18
N THR A 46 5.61 1.73 -2.03
CA THR A 46 6.16 3.07 -1.74
C THR A 46 5.06 4.13 -1.65
N LEU A 47 4.13 4.14 -2.61
CA LEU A 47 3.00 5.08 -2.59
C LEU A 47 2.13 4.86 -1.36
N TYR A 48 1.91 3.59 -0.98
CA TYR A 48 1.19 3.26 0.25
C TYR A 48 1.92 3.80 1.49
N ALA A 49 3.24 3.60 1.61
CA ALA A 49 4.01 4.19 2.70
C ALA A 49 3.95 5.73 2.72
N LEU A 50 3.95 6.38 1.55
CA LEU A 50 3.80 7.82 1.44
C LEU A 50 2.40 8.30 1.86
N ALA A 51 1.35 7.52 1.60
CA ALA A 51 0.00 7.80 2.07
C ALA A 51 -0.05 7.77 3.60
N GLU A 52 0.50 6.71 4.22
CA GLU A 52 0.50 6.53 5.67
C GLU A 52 1.26 7.66 6.39
N ILE A 53 2.44 8.07 5.89
CA ILE A 53 3.17 9.19 6.49
C ILE A 53 2.46 10.53 6.27
N SER A 54 1.84 10.74 5.12
CA SER A 54 0.98 11.91 4.87
C SER A 54 -0.19 11.95 5.86
N TYR A 55 -0.86 10.82 6.08
CA TYR A 55 -2.01 10.71 6.98
C TYR A 55 -1.62 10.86 8.46
N MET A 56 -0.42 10.42 8.86
CA MET A 56 0.09 10.70 10.21
C MET A 56 0.25 12.21 10.46
N THR A 57 0.65 13.01 9.46
CA THR A 57 0.71 14.48 9.63
C THR A 57 -0.66 15.12 9.82
N TYR A 58 -1.73 14.48 9.33
CA TYR A 58 -3.10 14.87 9.62
C TYR A 58 -3.47 14.56 11.08
N HIS A 59 -3.15 13.37 11.59
CA HIS A 59 -3.41 13.01 13.00
C HIS A 59 -2.62 13.82 14.03
N LEU A 60 -1.53 14.47 13.62
CA LEU A 60 -0.70 15.33 14.46
C LEU A 60 -1.07 16.81 14.37
N ASP A 61 -2.12 17.16 13.62
CA ASP A 61 -2.54 18.56 13.36
C ASP A 61 -1.45 19.43 12.71
N TRP A 62 -0.48 18.81 12.01
CA TRP A 62 0.66 19.52 11.39
C TRP A 62 0.32 20.12 10.03
N THR A 63 -0.72 19.60 9.37
CA THR A 63 -1.16 20.06 8.05
C THR A 63 -2.63 20.45 8.12
N VAL A 64 -3.05 21.36 7.23
CA VAL A 64 -4.45 21.80 7.19
C VAL A 64 -5.33 20.57 6.93
N PHE A 65 -6.29 20.33 7.83
CA PHE A 65 -7.15 19.13 7.97
C PHE A 65 -7.68 18.53 6.65
N LEU A 66 -7.82 19.31 5.57
CA LEU A 66 -8.33 18.83 4.27
C LEU A 66 -7.25 18.29 3.30
N PHE A 67 -6.03 18.84 3.30
CA PHE A 67 -5.10 18.62 2.20
C PHE A 67 -4.31 17.31 2.35
N ALA A 68 -3.76 17.03 3.54
CA ALA A 68 -3.05 15.78 3.79
C ALA A 68 -3.97 14.56 3.74
N HIS A 69 -5.23 14.71 4.16
CA HIS A 69 -6.24 13.67 4.00
C HIS A 69 -6.44 13.32 2.53
N THR A 70 -6.74 14.33 1.69
CA THR A 70 -6.93 14.14 0.23
C THR A 70 -5.70 13.57 -0.45
N ILE A 71 -4.49 14.03 -0.10
CA ILE A 71 -3.24 13.48 -0.63
C ILE A 71 -3.13 11.99 -0.31
N SER A 72 -3.41 11.61 0.94
CA SER A 72 -3.31 10.22 1.38
C SER A 72 -4.29 9.33 0.60
N GLU A 73 -5.54 9.77 0.42
CA GLU A 73 -6.54 9.03 -0.35
C GLU A 73 -6.11 8.80 -1.81
N VAL A 74 -5.55 9.83 -2.46
CA VAL A 74 -5.05 9.71 -3.85
C VAL A 74 -3.85 8.77 -3.94
N LEU A 75 -2.94 8.85 -2.96
CA LEU A 75 -1.78 7.95 -2.89
C LEU A 75 -2.20 6.50 -2.65
N ASP A 76 -3.17 6.26 -1.77
CA ASP A 76 -3.75 4.93 -1.53
C ASP A 76 -4.41 4.35 -2.77
N LEU A 77 -5.19 5.16 -3.49
CA LEU A 77 -5.83 4.72 -4.73
C LEU A 77 -4.80 4.34 -5.80
N ALA A 78 -3.74 5.14 -5.96
CA ALA A 78 -2.65 4.86 -6.87
C ALA A 78 -1.84 3.63 -6.45
N ALA A 79 -1.57 3.48 -5.15
CA ALA A 79 -0.91 2.31 -4.57
C ALA A 79 -1.71 1.04 -4.85
N PHE A 80 -3.02 1.06 -4.58
CA PHE A 80 -3.94 -0.03 -4.84
C PHE A 80 -3.89 -0.44 -6.32
N ALA A 81 -4.04 0.51 -7.24
CA ALA A 81 -3.99 0.23 -8.67
C ALA A 81 -2.66 -0.42 -9.09
N LEU A 82 -1.52 0.11 -8.63
CA LEU A 82 -0.20 -0.45 -8.96
C LEU A 82 0.01 -1.84 -8.36
N ILE A 83 -0.43 -2.08 -7.12
CA ILE A 83 -0.32 -3.39 -6.49
C ILE A 83 -1.12 -4.41 -7.29
N PHE A 84 -2.37 -4.10 -7.64
CA PHE A 84 -3.21 -5.00 -8.45
C PHE A 84 -2.63 -5.25 -9.84
N VAL A 85 -2.11 -4.22 -10.52
CA VAL A 85 -1.41 -4.40 -11.80
C VAL A 85 -0.17 -5.29 -11.64
N GLY A 86 0.60 -5.09 -10.57
CA GLY A 86 1.78 -5.89 -10.26
C GLY A 86 1.45 -7.36 -9.99
N VAL A 87 0.42 -7.63 -9.19
CA VAL A 87 -0.06 -8.98 -8.88
C VAL A 87 -0.62 -9.67 -10.12
N THR A 88 -1.51 -9.01 -10.86
CA THR A 88 -2.17 -9.60 -12.05
C THR A 88 -1.14 -10.00 -13.11
N ARG A 89 -0.15 -9.14 -13.42
CA ARG A 89 0.95 -9.47 -14.34
C ARG A 89 1.76 -10.69 -13.89
N HIS A 90 1.93 -10.86 -12.58
CA HIS A 90 2.66 -12.01 -12.05
C HIS A 90 1.87 -13.31 -12.20
N VAL A 91 0.56 -13.27 -11.95
CA VAL A 91 -0.34 -14.44 -12.04
C VAL A 91 -0.59 -14.87 -13.49
N THR A 92 -0.65 -13.92 -14.43
CA THR A 92 -0.92 -14.20 -15.85
C THR A 92 0.31 -14.54 -16.67
N SER A 93 1.51 -14.44 -16.10
CA SER A 93 2.75 -14.82 -16.79
C SER A 93 2.75 -16.33 -17.02
N PRO A 94 2.68 -16.83 -18.28
CA PRO A 94 2.74 -18.25 -18.54
C PRO A 94 4.08 -18.79 -18.05
N SER A 95 4.06 -19.85 -17.24
CA SER A 95 5.28 -20.57 -16.88
C SER A 95 5.94 -21.04 -18.18
N LEU A 96 7.11 -20.48 -18.50
CA LEU A 96 7.96 -20.90 -19.63
C LEU A 96 8.21 -22.42 -19.65
N THR A 97 8.03 -23.09 -18.51
CA THR A 97 8.03 -24.54 -18.34
C THR A 97 6.96 -25.28 -19.17
N ALA A 98 5.76 -24.73 -19.30
CA ALA A 98 4.65 -25.36 -20.04
C ALA A 98 4.86 -25.30 -21.57
N ALA A 99 5.42 -24.19 -22.06
CA ALA A 99 5.73 -24.04 -23.49
C ALA A 99 6.85 -24.98 -23.95
N ARG A 100 7.85 -25.25 -23.09
CA ARG A 100 8.97 -26.17 -23.40
C ARG A 100 8.54 -27.63 -23.44
N GLN A 101 7.52 -28.04 -22.67
CA GLN A 101 6.98 -29.40 -22.73
C GLN A 101 6.16 -29.66 -24.01
N ALA A 102 5.57 -28.62 -24.61
CA ALA A 102 4.79 -28.76 -25.85
C ALA A 102 5.65 -28.86 -27.12
N THR A 103 6.95 -28.49 -27.07
CA THR A 103 7.84 -28.52 -28.25
C THR A 103 8.69 -29.80 -28.34
N VAL A 104 8.63 -30.68 -27.34
CA VAL A 104 9.48 -31.89 -27.25
C VAL A 104 8.64 -33.18 -27.22
N GLY A 105 7.32 -33.08 -27.43
CA GLY A 105 6.39 -34.21 -27.51
C GLY A 105 6.06 -34.61 -28.94
#